data_AF-A0A2C6BJA3-F1
#
_entry.id   AF-A0A2C6BJA3-F1
#
_cell.length_a   1.000
_cell.length_b   1.000
_cell.length_c   1.000
_cell.angle_alpha   90.00
_cell.angle_beta   90.00
_cell.angle_gamma   90.00
#
_symmetry.space_group_name_H-M   'P 1'
#
loop_
_entity.id
_entity.type
_entity.pdbx_description
1 polymer ?
#
loop_
_entity_poly.entity_id
_entity_poly.type
_entity_poly.pdbx_seq_one_letter_code
_entity_poly.pdbx_strand_id
1 'polypeptide(L)'
;MFFLIFIFLYYFIFNHTYFKITLLFKKMTLISLILFTGISFSTYTAEEIEKKENTGFFGTIKEIDEKITNFLDSIKDYKANSVGFFETEIPANEVFITSDGFIVYDKDRESLVSGVVTERDEQGNMISATKVKNGLVHGKYREYYPPYDEHILKREGKFKNGALNGKNKTYYENGEVESIIVFSGGIPDGTFKEYYRNGKLKSKGKYEKGKKTGKWTYYHQSGEKESEGKYKNDEKIKVWKYFDNNGNLKDEVRHSFL
;
A
#
# COMPACT_ATOMS: atom_id res chain seq x y z
N MET A 1 -25.18 -53.38 -12.68
CA MET A 1 -25.26 -51.98 -13.15
C MET A 1 -25.19 -50.99 -11.97
N PHE A 2 -24.17 -51.07 -11.11
CA PHE A 2 -23.93 -50.08 -10.03
C PHE A 2 -22.44 -49.88 -9.71
N PHE A 3 -21.52 -50.58 -10.39
CA PHE A 3 -20.07 -50.47 -10.15
C PHE A 3 -19.36 -49.42 -11.01
N LEU A 4 -20.00 -48.92 -12.08
CA LEU A 4 -19.45 -47.88 -12.95
C LEU A 4 -19.82 -46.45 -12.51
N ILE A 5 -20.84 -46.28 -11.66
CA ILE A 5 -21.27 -44.96 -11.15
C ILE A 5 -20.41 -44.52 -9.95
N PHE A 6 -19.88 -45.46 -9.16
CA PHE A 6 -18.96 -45.15 -8.06
C PHE A 6 -17.57 -44.73 -8.52
N ILE A 7 -17.08 -45.26 -9.66
CA ILE A 7 -15.77 -44.88 -10.21
C ILE A 7 -15.81 -43.46 -10.79
N PHE A 8 -16.94 -43.03 -11.37
CA PHE A 8 -17.10 -41.67 -11.88
C PHE A 8 -17.29 -40.62 -10.75
N LEU A 9 -18.01 -40.94 -9.66
CA LEU A 9 -18.10 -40.05 -8.50
C LEU A 9 -16.79 -39.97 -7.71
N TYR A 10 -16.02 -41.06 -7.60
CA TYR A 10 -14.70 -41.05 -6.96
C TYR A 10 -13.69 -40.22 -7.78
N TYR A 11 -13.74 -40.31 -9.11
CA TYR A 11 -12.87 -39.50 -9.99
C TYR A 11 -13.24 -38.00 -10.00
N PHE A 12 -14.52 -37.67 -9.79
CA PHE A 12 -14.99 -36.27 -9.76
C PHE A 12 -14.74 -35.59 -8.39
N ILE A 13 -14.76 -36.34 -7.29
CA ILE A 13 -14.48 -35.79 -5.94
C ILE A 13 -12.96 -35.72 -5.65
N PHE A 14 -12.15 -36.62 -6.21
CA PHE A 14 -10.68 -36.60 -5.98
C PHE A 14 -9.92 -35.56 -6.82
N ASN A 15 -10.42 -35.15 -7.99
CA ASN A 15 -9.70 -34.21 -8.85
C ASN A 15 -9.79 -32.73 -8.44
N HIS A 16 -10.71 -32.35 -7.55
CA HIS A 16 -10.81 -30.96 -7.11
C HIS A 16 -9.99 -30.63 -5.86
N THR A 17 -9.52 -31.66 -5.13
CA THR A 17 -8.81 -31.50 -3.85
C THR A 17 -7.29 -31.70 -3.99
N TYR A 18 -6.82 -32.46 -4.98
CA TYR A 18 -5.38 -32.70 -5.21
C TYR A 18 -4.62 -31.50 -5.79
N PHE A 19 -5.28 -30.64 -6.57
CA PHE A 19 -4.64 -29.46 -7.16
C PHE A 19 -4.34 -28.35 -6.14
N LYS A 20 -5.17 -28.22 -5.09
CA LYS A 20 -4.93 -27.27 -3.99
C LYS A 20 -3.82 -27.74 -3.04
N ILE A 21 -3.72 -29.04 -2.77
CA ILE A 21 -2.73 -29.61 -1.84
C ILE A 21 -1.32 -29.63 -2.48
N THR A 22 -1.18 -29.98 -3.75
CA THR A 22 0.12 -29.93 -4.45
C THR A 22 0.64 -28.50 -4.62
N LEU A 23 -0.25 -27.51 -4.78
CA LEU A 23 0.14 -26.10 -4.80
C LEU A 23 0.56 -25.59 -3.41
N LEU A 24 -0.09 -26.05 -2.34
CA LEU A 24 0.30 -25.72 -0.96
C LEU A 24 1.68 -26.30 -0.61
N PHE A 25 1.94 -27.56 -0.99
CA PHE A 25 3.24 -28.21 -0.78
C PHE A 25 4.36 -27.57 -1.59
N LYS A 26 4.12 -27.23 -2.88
CA LYS A 26 5.09 -26.45 -3.69
C LYS A 26 5.36 -25.05 -3.12
N LYS A 27 4.37 -24.43 -2.49
CA LYS A 27 4.51 -23.12 -1.83
C LYS A 27 5.28 -23.20 -0.51
N MET A 28 5.09 -24.26 0.28
CA MET A 28 5.86 -24.49 1.50
C MET A 28 7.33 -24.80 1.21
N THR A 29 7.63 -25.55 0.15
CA THR A 29 9.01 -25.82 -0.27
C THR A 29 9.72 -24.57 -0.79
N LEU A 30 9.02 -23.65 -1.46
CA LEU A 30 9.62 -22.39 -1.91
C LEU A 30 9.93 -21.46 -0.72
N ILE A 31 9.03 -21.38 0.27
CA ILE A 31 9.24 -20.59 1.49
C ILE A 31 10.37 -21.20 2.36
N SER A 32 10.46 -22.53 2.44
CA SER A 32 11.57 -23.17 3.16
C SER A 32 12.90 -22.98 2.46
N LEU A 33 12.92 -22.94 1.11
CA LEU A 33 14.13 -22.65 0.32
C LEU A 33 14.61 -21.21 0.56
N ILE A 34 13.69 -20.25 0.66
CA ILE A 34 13.97 -18.83 0.96
C ILE A 34 14.56 -18.65 2.37
N LEU A 35 14.08 -19.42 3.35
CA LEU A 35 14.62 -19.39 4.72
C LEU A 35 15.99 -20.08 4.82
N PHE A 36 16.24 -21.14 4.04
CA PHE A 36 17.51 -21.88 4.06
C PHE A 36 18.65 -21.09 3.41
N THR A 37 18.41 -20.41 2.28
CA THR A 37 19.44 -19.59 1.60
C THR A 37 19.80 -18.32 2.36
N GLY A 38 18.84 -17.71 3.08
CA GLY A 38 19.09 -16.53 3.91
C GLY A 38 19.95 -16.82 5.15
N ILE A 39 19.82 -18.01 5.75
CA ILE A 39 20.62 -18.41 6.91
C ILE A 39 22.05 -18.75 6.47
N SER A 40 22.22 -19.45 5.33
CA SER A 40 23.55 -19.82 4.82
C SER A 40 24.43 -18.63 4.44
N PHE A 41 23.85 -17.49 4.03
CA PHE A 41 24.61 -16.27 3.73
C PHE A 41 25.17 -15.59 4.99
N SER A 42 24.47 -15.67 6.13
CA SER A 42 24.96 -15.09 7.40
C SER A 42 26.17 -15.85 7.98
N THR A 43 26.35 -17.11 7.60
CA THR A 43 27.49 -17.95 8.00
C THR A 43 28.66 -17.90 7.02
N TYR A 44 28.48 -17.32 5.83
CA TYR A 44 29.54 -17.27 4.80
C TYR A 44 30.36 -15.97 4.81
N THR A 45 30.19 -15.13 5.83
CA THR A 45 31.04 -13.96 6.08
C THR A 45 31.98 -14.21 7.25
N ALA A 46 32.72 -15.32 7.23
CA ALA A 46 33.94 -15.51 8.02
C ALA A 46 34.54 -16.87 7.69
N GLU A 47 35.36 -16.96 6.64
CA GLU A 47 36.65 -17.66 6.67
C GLU A 47 37.30 -17.71 5.27
N GLU A 48 38.55 -17.26 5.26
CA GLU A 48 39.65 -17.60 4.35
C GLU A 48 39.53 -17.25 2.85
N ILE A 49 40.15 -16.12 2.50
CA ILE A 49 40.65 -15.84 1.15
C ILE A 49 42.10 -16.31 1.10
N GLU A 50 42.36 -17.41 0.39
CA GLU A 50 43.68 -17.67 -0.20
C GLU A 50 43.59 -17.62 -1.73
N LYS A 51 44.50 -16.82 -2.30
CA LYS A 51 44.58 -16.45 -3.72
C LYS A 51 44.64 -17.66 -4.65
N LYS A 52 43.73 -17.70 -5.62
CA LYS A 52 44.06 -18.18 -6.97
C LYS A 52 43.25 -17.42 -8.01
N GLU A 53 43.96 -16.81 -8.95
CA GLU A 53 43.41 -16.15 -10.13
C GLU A 53 42.41 -17.07 -10.83
N ASN A 54 41.13 -16.72 -10.78
CA ASN A 54 40.09 -17.50 -11.42
C ASN A 54 39.15 -16.53 -12.13
N THR A 55 39.55 -16.18 -13.36
CA THR A 55 38.75 -15.38 -14.29
C THR A 55 37.38 -16.03 -14.60
N GLY A 56 37.21 -17.33 -14.32
CA GLY A 56 35.91 -18.01 -14.34
C GLY A 56 35.07 -17.80 -13.07
N PHE A 57 35.68 -17.77 -11.88
CA PHE A 57 34.96 -17.58 -10.60
C PHE A 57 34.37 -16.18 -10.47
N PHE A 58 35.11 -15.15 -10.89
CA PHE A 58 34.60 -13.77 -10.90
C PHE A 58 33.49 -13.56 -11.94
N GLY A 59 33.52 -14.30 -13.06
CA GLY A 59 32.41 -14.32 -14.03
C GLY A 59 31.13 -14.88 -13.43
N THR A 60 31.24 -16.00 -12.70
CA THR A 60 30.11 -16.62 -11.98
C THR A 60 29.57 -15.72 -10.87
N ILE A 61 30.42 -15.04 -10.11
CA ILE A 61 29.98 -14.07 -9.08
C ILE A 61 29.22 -12.92 -9.74
N LYS A 62 29.73 -12.34 -10.83
CA LYS A 62 29.05 -11.24 -11.53
C LYS A 62 27.68 -11.67 -12.08
N GLU A 63 27.57 -12.88 -12.60
CA GLU A 63 26.31 -13.44 -13.09
C GLU A 63 25.31 -13.71 -11.95
N ILE A 64 25.81 -14.15 -10.78
CA ILE A 64 24.99 -14.32 -9.57
C ILE A 64 24.51 -12.96 -9.05
N ASP A 65 25.38 -11.96 -8.98
CA ASP A 65 25.03 -10.59 -8.54
C ASP A 65 23.99 -9.96 -9.47
N GLU A 66 24.11 -10.16 -10.78
CA GLU A 66 23.13 -9.70 -11.75
C GLU A 66 21.78 -10.41 -11.56
N LYS A 67 21.77 -11.74 -11.34
CA LYS A 67 20.54 -12.49 -11.04
C LYS A 67 19.90 -12.08 -9.72
N ILE A 68 20.70 -11.79 -8.69
CA ILE A 68 20.21 -11.28 -7.40
C ILE A 68 19.62 -9.89 -7.59
N THR A 69 20.29 -9.00 -8.32
CA THR A 69 19.81 -7.64 -8.60
C THR A 69 18.48 -7.70 -9.36
N ASN A 70 18.41 -8.46 -10.45
CA ASN A 70 17.20 -8.68 -11.22
C ASN A 70 16.06 -9.28 -10.37
N PHE A 71 16.39 -10.21 -9.47
CA PHE A 71 15.40 -10.78 -8.56
C PHE A 71 14.91 -9.76 -7.53
N LEU A 72 15.80 -8.96 -6.94
CA LEU A 72 15.44 -7.91 -5.99
C LEU A 72 14.59 -6.82 -6.64
N ASP A 73 14.91 -6.42 -7.88
CA ASP A 73 14.12 -5.48 -8.66
C ASP A 73 12.75 -6.07 -9.01
N SER A 74 12.69 -7.36 -9.38
CA SER A 74 11.41 -8.06 -9.56
C SER A 74 10.56 -8.08 -8.28
N ILE A 75 11.17 -8.11 -7.08
CA ILE A 75 10.46 -8.02 -5.80
C ILE A 75 9.96 -6.59 -5.53
N LYS A 76 10.74 -5.56 -5.89
CA LYS A 76 10.31 -4.16 -5.77
C LYS A 76 9.12 -3.89 -6.69
N ASP A 77 9.21 -4.31 -7.95
CA ASP A 77 8.11 -4.26 -8.92
C ASP A 77 6.90 -5.05 -8.44
N TYR A 78 7.12 -6.24 -7.87
CA TYR A 78 6.07 -7.06 -7.26
C TYR A 78 5.35 -6.34 -6.11
N LYS A 79 6.09 -5.62 -5.25
CA LYS A 79 5.49 -4.81 -4.18
C LYS A 79 4.74 -3.62 -4.74
N ALA A 80 5.20 -3.01 -5.84
CA ALA A 80 4.51 -1.93 -6.52
C ALA A 80 3.16 -2.40 -7.12
N ASN A 81 3.18 -3.56 -7.80
CA ASN A 81 2.05 -4.15 -8.53
C ASN A 81 0.93 -4.78 -7.65
N SER A 82 0.95 -4.63 -6.32
CA SER A 82 -0.01 -5.35 -5.43
C SER A 82 -1.46 -4.83 -5.45
N VAL A 83 -1.79 -3.90 -6.36
CA VAL A 83 -3.13 -3.32 -6.53
C VAL A 83 -4.12 -4.35 -7.12
N GLY A 84 -3.67 -5.22 -8.04
CA GLY A 84 -4.50 -6.26 -8.64
C GLY A 84 -3.68 -7.48 -9.05
N PHE A 85 -3.13 -8.19 -8.06
CA PHE A 85 -2.50 -9.48 -8.26
C PHE A 85 -3.49 -10.44 -8.98
N PHE A 86 -3.13 -10.88 -10.20
CA PHE A 86 -3.92 -11.68 -11.16
C PHE A 86 -4.98 -10.94 -12.00
N GLU A 87 -5.02 -9.61 -11.98
CA GLU A 87 -5.97 -8.84 -12.80
C GLU A 87 -5.29 -8.27 -14.05
N THR A 88 -6.06 -8.09 -15.12
CA THR A 88 -5.58 -7.49 -16.38
C THR A 88 -5.09 -6.07 -16.12
N GLU A 89 -3.83 -5.80 -16.46
CA GLU A 89 -3.27 -4.45 -16.48
C GLU A 89 -3.75 -3.72 -17.74
N ILE A 90 -4.16 -2.46 -17.59
CA ILE A 90 -4.73 -1.63 -18.64
C ILE A 90 -4.01 -0.28 -18.62
N PRO A 91 -3.22 0.07 -19.65
CA PRO A 91 -2.56 1.37 -19.71
C PRO A 91 -3.55 2.54 -19.61
N ALA A 92 -3.21 3.57 -18.84
CA ALA A 92 -4.07 4.74 -18.61
C ALA A 92 -4.39 5.52 -19.90
N ASN A 93 -3.51 5.44 -20.91
CA ASN A 93 -3.72 6.03 -22.24
C ASN A 93 -4.63 5.19 -23.15
N GLU A 94 -5.06 3.99 -22.72
CA GLU A 94 -5.99 3.11 -23.45
C GLU A 94 -7.41 3.15 -22.87
N VAL A 95 -7.68 4.02 -21.91
CA VAL A 95 -8.99 4.20 -21.29
C VAL A 95 -9.50 5.62 -21.39
N PHE A 96 -10.82 5.77 -21.38
CA PHE A 96 -11.47 7.06 -21.15
C PHE A 96 -12.07 7.08 -19.75
N ILE A 97 -11.60 8.02 -18.91
CA ILE A 97 -12.12 8.24 -17.56
C ILE A 97 -13.04 9.47 -17.60
N THR A 98 -14.24 9.34 -17.05
CA THR A 98 -15.18 10.47 -16.94
C THR A 98 -14.62 11.59 -16.08
N SER A 99 -15.12 12.81 -16.27
CA SER A 99 -14.63 14.00 -15.55
C SER A 99 -14.80 13.93 -14.03
N ASP A 100 -15.73 13.12 -13.53
CA ASP A 100 -15.90 12.84 -12.10
C ASP A 100 -14.88 11.80 -11.57
N GLY A 101 -14.11 11.15 -12.45
CA GLY A 101 -13.11 10.15 -12.12
C GLY A 101 -13.68 8.78 -11.74
N PHE A 102 -14.99 8.54 -11.92
CA PHE A 102 -15.64 7.34 -11.38
C PHE A 102 -15.85 6.23 -12.41
N ILE A 103 -16.14 6.60 -13.65
CA ILE A 103 -16.45 5.66 -14.72
C ILE A 103 -15.27 5.57 -15.69
N VAL A 104 -14.90 4.35 -16.02
CA VAL A 104 -13.77 4.02 -16.89
C VAL A 104 -14.29 3.16 -18.03
N TYR A 105 -14.17 3.72 -19.23
CA TYR A 105 -14.43 3.04 -20.49
C TYR A 105 -13.12 2.67 -21.17
N ASP A 106 -13.18 1.81 -22.17
CA ASP A 106 -12.10 1.76 -23.17
C ASP A 106 -11.95 3.12 -23.87
N LYS A 107 -10.84 3.32 -24.58
CA LYS A 107 -10.53 4.56 -25.30
C LYS A 107 -11.61 5.01 -26.29
N ASP A 108 -12.34 4.07 -26.89
CA ASP A 108 -13.35 4.31 -27.93
C ASP A 108 -14.75 4.54 -27.30
N ARG A 109 -14.86 4.39 -25.98
CA ARG A 109 -16.07 4.57 -25.16
C ARG A 109 -17.19 3.57 -25.47
N GLU A 110 -16.84 2.38 -25.98
CA GLU A 110 -17.81 1.37 -26.37
C GLU A 110 -18.18 0.41 -25.22
N SER A 111 -17.23 0.17 -24.31
CA SER A 111 -17.36 -0.81 -23.23
C SER A 111 -16.74 -0.35 -21.92
N LEU A 112 -17.21 -0.94 -20.83
CA LEU A 112 -16.74 -0.69 -19.47
C LEU A 112 -15.60 -1.64 -19.11
N VAL A 113 -14.50 -1.12 -18.59
CA VAL A 113 -13.30 -1.93 -18.33
C VAL A 113 -13.31 -2.59 -16.95
N SER A 114 -12.64 -3.73 -16.83
CA SER A 114 -12.36 -4.37 -15.53
C SER A 114 -10.91 -4.82 -15.50
N GLY A 115 -10.17 -4.41 -14.46
CA GLY A 115 -8.74 -4.64 -14.38
C GLY A 115 -8.06 -3.64 -13.46
N VAL A 116 -6.77 -3.43 -13.67
CA VAL A 116 -5.97 -2.40 -13.01
C VAL A 116 -5.54 -1.41 -14.07
N VAL A 117 -6.04 -0.18 -13.97
CA VAL A 117 -5.56 0.91 -14.80
C VAL A 117 -4.22 1.36 -14.25
N THR A 118 -3.18 1.38 -15.09
CA THR A 118 -1.81 1.75 -14.71
C THR A 118 -1.28 2.91 -15.54
N GLU A 119 -0.59 3.81 -14.87
CA GLU A 119 0.15 4.90 -15.49
C GLU A 119 1.63 4.67 -15.25
N ARG A 120 2.43 4.79 -16.30
CA ARG A 120 3.87 4.58 -16.28
C ARG A 120 4.59 5.74 -16.94
N ASP A 121 5.83 5.99 -16.53
CA ASP A 121 6.70 6.96 -17.21
C ASP A 121 7.24 6.40 -18.54
N GLU A 122 8.04 7.19 -19.24
CA GLU A 122 8.65 6.81 -20.53
C GLU A 122 9.60 5.60 -20.42
N GLN A 123 10.14 5.36 -19.22
CA GLN A 123 11.02 4.24 -18.91
C GLN A 123 10.25 2.99 -18.44
N GLY A 124 8.92 3.09 -18.30
CA GLY A 124 8.04 2.00 -17.87
C GLY A 124 7.89 1.88 -16.35
N ASN A 125 8.46 2.79 -15.56
CA ASN A 125 8.31 2.77 -14.10
C ASN A 125 6.90 3.20 -13.69
N MET A 126 6.40 2.65 -12.58
CA MET A 126 5.02 2.86 -12.14
C MET A 126 4.80 4.26 -11.54
N ILE A 127 3.89 5.03 -12.13
CA ILE A 127 3.40 6.31 -11.58
C ILE A 127 2.20 6.06 -10.68
N SER A 128 1.22 5.32 -11.18
CA SER A 128 -0.01 5.02 -10.45
C SER A 128 -0.67 3.73 -10.90
N ALA A 129 -1.43 3.10 -10.01
CA ALA A 129 -2.21 1.91 -10.29
C ALA A 129 -3.54 1.96 -9.57
N THR A 130 -4.65 1.78 -10.29
CA THR A 130 -6.01 1.89 -9.75
C THR A 130 -6.88 0.74 -10.21
N LYS A 131 -7.51 0.05 -9.26
CA LYS A 131 -8.41 -1.06 -9.57
C LYS A 131 -9.78 -0.56 -10.06
N VAL A 132 -10.24 -1.15 -11.15
CA VAL A 132 -11.53 -0.88 -11.78
C VAL A 132 -12.31 -2.18 -11.92
N LYS A 133 -13.61 -2.13 -11.59
CA LYS A 133 -14.52 -3.26 -11.71
C LYS A 133 -15.80 -2.82 -12.41
N ASN A 134 -16.11 -3.45 -13.54
CA ASN A 134 -17.28 -3.15 -14.37
C ASN A 134 -17.40 -1.66 -14.69
N GLY A 135 -16.28 -1.06 -15.07
CA GLY A 135 -16.13 0.36 -15.39
C GLY A 135 -16.15 1.28 -14.19
N LEU A 136 -16.32 0.79 -12.95
CA LEU A 136 -16.30 1.65 -11.76
C LEU A 136 -14.96 1.53 -11.05
N VAL A 137 -14.38 2.68 -10.68
CA VAL A 137 -13.22 2.70 -9.78
C VAL A 137 -13.59 2.02 -8.46
N HIS A 138 -12.98 0.87 -8.18
CA HIS A 138 -13.38 0.00 -7.07
C HIS A 138 -12.22 -0.89 -6.63
N GLY A 139 -11.83 -0.75 -5.36
CA GLY A 139 -10.75 -1.51 -4.76
C GLY A 139 -9.52 -0.64 -4.52
N LYS A 140 -8.34 -1.25 -4.53
CA LYS A 140 -7.10 -0.57 -4.12
C LYS A 140 -6.67 0.45 -5.17
N TYR A 141 -5.96 1.48 -4.72
CA TYR A 141 -5.15 2.34 -5.57
C TYR A 141 -3.82 2.67 -4.89
N ARG A 142 -2.83 3.01 -5.72
CA ARG A 142 -1.52 3.51 -5.30
C ARG A 142 -0.98 4.55 -6.27
N GLU A 143 -0.16 5.44 -5.75
CA GLU A 143 0.61 6.43 -6.51
C GLU A 143 1.99 6.59 -5.88
N TYR A 144 2.97 6.92 -6.71
CA TYR A 144 4.38 6.99 -6.36
C TYR A 144 4.95 8.41 -6.57
N TYR A 145 6.02 8.75 -5.86
CA TYR A 145 6.81 9.97 -6.11
C TYR A 145 7.81 9.73 -7.26
N PRO A 146 8.15 10.79 -8.03
CA PRO A 146 9.36 10.76 -8.84
C PRO A 146 10.62 10.86 -7.94
N PRO A 147 11.77 10.29 -8.37
CA PRO A 147 11.93 9.45 -9.56
C PRO A 147 11.23 8.08 -9.36
N TYR A 148 10.55 7.60 -10.41
CA TYR A 148 9.57 6.51 -10.28
C TYR A 148 10.21 5.11 -10.22
N ASP A 149 11.47 4.97 -10.65
CA ASP A 149 12.29 3.76 -10.54
C ASP A 149 12.53 3.35 -9.08
N GLU A 150 12.56 4.31 -8.14
CA GLU A 150 12.67 4.03 -6.72
C GLU A 150 11.36 3.52 -6.08
N HIS A 151 10.22 3.64 -6.78
CA HIS A 151 8.92 3.17 -6.33
C HIS A 151 8.54 3.68 -4.92
N ILE A 152 8.90 4.93 -4.61
CA ILE A 152 8.58 5.56 -3.33
C ILE A 152 7.08 5.83 -3.28
N LEU A 153 6.36 5.12 -2.42
CA LEU A 153 4.91 5.25 -2.29
C LEU A 153 4.57 6.67 -1.82
N LYS A 154 3.68 7.36 -2.55
CA LYS A 154 3.16 8.70 -2.21
C LYS A 154 1.84 8.62 -1.48
N ARG A 155 0.93 7.77 -1.97
CA ARG A 155 -0.36 7.51 -1.33
C ARG A 155 -0.91 6.15 -1.69
N GLU A 156 -1.68 5.58 -0.76
CA GLU A 156 -2.44 4.36 -1.00
C GLU A 156 -3.80 4.40 -0.30
N GLY A 157 -4.75 3.66 -0.86
CA GLY A 157 -6.06 3.55 -0.26
C GLY A 157 -6.99 2.64 -1.02
N LYS A 158 -8.28 2.86 -0.82
CA LYS A 158 -9.33 2.10 -1.50
C LYS A 158 -10.48 2.99 -1.93
N PHE A 159 -11.04 2.66 -3.09
CA PHE A 159 -12.31 3.13 -3.56
C PHE A 159 -13.39 2.07 -3.37
N LYS A 160 -14.62 2.52 -3.18
CA LYS A 160 -15.83 1.69 -3.25
C LYS A 160 -16.85 2.46 -4.09
N ASN A 161 -17.08 1.98 -5.30
CA ASN A 161 -18.05 2.55 -6.25
C ASN A 161 -17.74 4.02 -6.56
N GLY A 162 -16.52 4.30 -7.03
CA GLY A 162 -16.03 5.63 -7.38
C GLY A 162 -15.54 6.46 -6.20
N ALA A 163 -16.02 6.22 -4.98
CA ALA A 163 -15.71 7.06 -3.84
C ALA A 163 -14.64 6.46 -2.90
N LEU A 164 -13.75 7.30 -2.34
CA LEU A 164 -12.79 6.86 -1.32
C LEU A 164 -13.51 6.21 -0.13
N ASN A 165 -13.00 5.07 0.33
CA ASN A 165 -13.63 4.30 1.39
C ASN A 165 -12.60 3.55 2.24
N GLY A 166 -12.70 3.69 3.56
CA GLY A 166 -11.79 3.12 4.53
C GLY A 166 -10.53 3.94 4.73
N LYS A 167 -9.49 3.28 5.27
CA LYS A 167 -8.20 3.91 5.59
C LYS A 167 -7.45 4.27 4.31
N ASN A 168 -7.10 5.53 4.19
CA ASN A 168 -6.22 6.09 3.19
C ASN A 168 -4.96 6.61 3.90
N LYS A 169 -3.81 6.42 3.26
CA LYS A 169 -2.52 6.83 3.79
C LYS A 169 -1.77 7.68 2.78
N THR A 170 -1.08 8.70 3.26
CA THR A 170 -0.07 9.44 2.52
C THR A 170 1.29 9.25 3.18
N TYR A 171 2.34 9.46 2.41
CA TYR A 171 3.72 9.22 2.81
C TYR A 171 4.58 10.41 2.40
N TYR A 172 5.63 10.63 3.16
CA TYR A 172 6.73 11.49 2.76
C TYR A 172 7.65 10.75 1.78
N GLU A 173 8.47 11.49 1.02
CA GLU A 173 9.46 10.92 0.09
C GLU A 173 10.48 10.00 0.78
N ASN A 174 10.70 10.14 2.10
CA ASN A 174 11.58 9.23 2.85
C ASN A 174 10.89 7.90 3.22
N GLY A 175 9.67 7.64 2.72
CA GLY A 175 8.89 6.43 2.97
C GLY A 175 8.13 6.41 4.30
N GLU A 176 8.34 7.40 5.17
CA GLU A 176 7.61 7.52 6.44
C GLU A 176 6.15 7.94 6.20
N VAL A 177 5.24 7.44 7.03
CA VAL A 177 3.82 7.79 6.95
C VAL A 177 3.64 9.27 7.29
N GLU A 178 3.02 10.02 6.40
CA GLU A 178 2.67 11.42 6.61
C GLU A 178 1.30 11.55 7.27
N SER A 179 0.29 10.85 6.74
CA SER A 179 -1.06 10.90 7.29
C SER A 179 -1.84 9.60 7.11
N ILE A 180 -2.81 9.39 8.00
CA ILE A 180 -3.79 8.32 7.92
C ILE A 180 -5.17 8.92 8.19
N ILE A 181 -6.06 8.82 7.22
CA ILE A 181 -7.43 9.34 7.28
C ILE A 181 -8.42 8.24 6.89
N VAL A 182 -9.55 8.17 7.59
CA VAL A 182 -10.64 7.24 7.26
C VAL A 182 -11.72 7.98 6.48
N PHE A 183 -12.04 7.45 5.30
CA PHE A 183 -13.11 7.96 4.45
C PHE A 183 -14.34 7.04 4.48
N SER A 184 -15.52 7.61 4.29
CA SER A 184 -16.76 6.89 4.01
C SER A 184 -17.49 7.63 2.90
N GLY A 185 -17.67 6.99 1.74
CA GLY A 185 -18.37 7.61 0.61
C GLY A 185 -17.70 8.90 0.10
N GLY A 186 -16.36 8.92 0.07
CA GLY A 186 -15.59 10.06 -0.45
C GLY A 186 -15.34 11.19 0.55
N ILE A 187 -15.99 11.18 1.72
CA ILE A 187 -15.83 12.20 2.75
C ILE A 187 -15.08 11.65 3.98
N PRO A 188 -14.23 12.46 4.65
CA PRO A 188 -13.60 12.07 5.91
C PRO A 188 -14.65 11.71 6.97
N ASP A 189 -14.63 10.48 7.46
CA ASP A 189 -15.59 10.01 8.47
C ASP A 189 -14.95 8.88 9.29
N GLY A 190 -14.29 9.27 10.38
CA GLY A 190 -13.52 8.38 11.24
C GLY A 190 -12.23 9.00 11.75
N THR A 191 -11.28 8.14 12.11
CA THR A 191 -10.03 8.58 12.74
C THR A 191 -9.10 9.30 11.78
N PHE A 192 -8.39 10.30 12.29
CA PHE A 192 -7.33 11.02 11.60
C PHE A 192 -6.05 11.03 12.43
N LYS A 193 -4.92 10.80 11.76
CA LYS A 193 -3.58 10.98 12.31
C LYS A 193 -2.68 11.62 11.26
N GLU A 194 -1.82 12.51 11.69
CA GLU A 194 -0.79 13.16 10.89
C GLU A 194 0.53 13.09 11.66
N TYR A 195 1.63 12.96 10.95
CA TYR A 195 2.96 12.75 11.50
C TYR A 195 3.95 13.74 10.89
N TYR A 196 4.98 14.10 11.65
CA TYR A 196 6.14 14.80 11.13
C TYR A 196 7.04 13.84 10.34
N ARG A 197 7.96 14.39 9.53
CA ARG A 197 8.92 13.61 8.73
C ARG A 197 9.85 12.69 9.55
N ASN A 198 9.96 12.94 10.86
CA ASN A 198 10.70 12.11 11.82
C ASN A 198 9.84 10.99 12.45
N GLY A 199 8.64 10.74 11.94
CA GLY A 199 7.71 9.71 12.41
C GLY A 199 6.95 10.07 13.70
N LYS A 200 7.25 11.20 14.34
CA LYS A 200 6.51 11.64 15.54
C LYS A 200 5.13 12.14 15.16
N LEU A 201 4.13 11.85 16.00
CA LEU A 201 2.76 12.28 15.78
C LEU A 201 2.72 13.82 15.80
N LYS A 202 2.09 14.42 14.78
CA LYS A 202 1.87 15.86 14.63
C LYS A 202 0.48 16.26 15.06
N SER A 203 -0.53 15.49 14.65
CA SER A 203 -1.91 15.71 15.09
C SER A 203 -2.73 14.43 15.06
N LYS A 204 -3.76 14.37 15.92
CA LYS A 204 -4.77 13.30 15.89
C LYS A 204 -6.14 13.80 16.30
N GLY A 205 -7.16 13.16 15.74
CA GLY A 205 -8.55 13.43 16.07
C GLY A 205 -9.51 12.55 15.30
N LYS A 206 -10.74 13.03 15.17
CA LYS A 206 -11.80 12.37 14.40
C LYS A 206 -12.49 13.38 13.50
N TYR A 207 -12.86 12.92 12.31
CA TYR A 207 -13.82 13.57 11.43
C TYR A 207 -15.17 12.85 11.53
N GLU A 208 -16.25 13.61 11.46
CA GLU A 208 -17.61 13.11 11.22
C GLU A 208 -18.21 13.92 10.09
N LYS A 209 -18.63 13.24 9.02
CA LYS A 209 -19.21 13.87 7.82
C LYS A 209 -18.36 15.02 7.26
N GLY A 210 -17.05 14.82 7.19
CA GLY A 210 -16.08 15.79 6.67
C GLY A 210 -15.61 16.85 7.66
N LYS A 211 -16.17 16.90 8.88
CA LYS A 211 -15.86 17.95 9.87
C LYS A 211 -15.17 17.40 11.11
N LYS A 212 -14.21 18.14 11.65
CA LYS A 212 -13.54 17.81 12.91
C LYS A 212 -14.56 17.75 14.04
N THR A 213 -14.52 16.64 14.78
CA THR A 213 -15.40 16.40 15.93
C THR A 213 -14.65 15.70 17.05
N GLY A 214 -15.04 16.00 18.29
CA GLY A 214 -14.52 15.34 19.47
C GLY A 214 -13.15 15.86 19.89
N LYS A 215 -12.38 15.04 20.60
CA LYS A 215 -11.06 15.45 21.09
C LYS A 215 -10.06 15.52 19.95
N TRP A 216 -9.34 16.62 19.87
CA TRP A 216 -8.18 16.80 19.02
C TRP A 216 -6.94 17.10 19.86
N THR A 217 -5.80 16.60 19.40
CA THR A 217 -4.50 16.82 20.04
C THR A 217 -3.48 17.10 18.95
N TYR A 218 -2.69 18.14 19.17
CA TYR A 218 -1.59 18.60 18.34
C TYR A 218 -0.31 18.49 19.16
N TYR A 219 0.79 18.27 18.48
CA TYR A 219 2.07 17.97 19.08
C TYR A 219 3.15 18.78 18.38
N HIS A 220 4.14 19.21 19.14
CA HIS A 220 5.37 19.78 18.62
C HIS A 220 6.20 18.70 17.93
N GLN A 221 7.17 19.12 17.11
CA GLN A 221 8.12 18.19 16.48
C GLN A 221 8.98 17.41 17.49
N SER A 222 9.11 17.91 18.73
CA SER A 222 9.73 17.19 19.85
C SER A 222 8.91 15.95 20.27
N GLY A 223 7.62 15.92 19.98
CA GLY A 223 6.66 14.90 20.44
C GLY A 223 5.86 15.34 21.67
N GLU A 224 6.22 16.46 22.30
CA GLU A 224 5.43 17.06 23.37
C GLU A 224 4.11 17.61 22.85
N LYS A 225 3.08 17.65 23.70
CA LYS A 225 1.81 18.25 23.31
C LYS A 225 2.02 19.73 23.00
N GLU A 226 1.42 20.20 21.92
CA GLU A 226 1.35 21.61 21.57
C GLU A 226 -0.01 22.18 22.00
N SER A 227 -1.08 21.47 21.69
CA SER A 227 -2.42 21.86 22.13
C SER A 227 -3.39 20.68 22.17
N GLU A 228 -4.41 20.78 22.99
CA GLU A 228 -5.55 19.86 22.94
C GLU A 228 -6.86 20.55 23.29
N GLY A 229 -7.94 20.06 22.71
CA GLY A 229 -9.28 20.58 22.96
C GLY A 229 -10.33 19.75 22.27
N LYS A 230 -11.56 20.27 22.20
CA LYS A 230 -12.66 19.63 21.50
C LYS A 230 -13.12 20.47 20.32
N TYR A 231 -13.46 19.79 19.23
CA TYR A 231 -14.18 20.36 18.10
C TYR A 231 -15.63 19.85 18.07
N LYS A 232 -16.52 20.69 17.53
CA LYS A 232 -17.85 20.30 17.04
C LYS A 232 -18.04 20.98 15.69
N ASN A 233 -18.16 20.19 14.62
CA ASN A 233 -18.35 20.72 13.26
C ASN A 233 -17.27 21.76 12.86
N ASP A 234 -15.99 21.44 13.08
CA ASP A 234 -14.83 22.31 12.84
C ASP A 234 -14.67 23.51 13.78
N GLU A 235 -15.63 23.76 14.68
CA GLU A 235 -15.54 24.84 15.66
C GLU A 235 -14.91 24.36 16.97
N LYS A 236 -13.94 25.12 17.50
CA LYS A 236 -13.36 24.88 18.82
C LYS A 236 -14.43 25.13 19.88
N ILE A 237 -14.64 24.16 20.77
CA ILE A 237 -15.62 24.25 21.86
C ILE A 237 -14.97 23.93 23.20
N LYS A 238 -15.58 24.40 24.29
CA LYS A 238 -15.13 24.19 25.68
C LYS A 238 -13.72 24.77 25.89
N VAL A 239 -12.89 24.12 26.71
CA VAL A 239 -11.54 24.59 27.00
C VAL A 239 -10.56 24.01 25.98
N TRP A 240 -9.71 24.88 25.44
CA TRP A 240 -8.51 24.53 24.70
C TRP A 240 -7.29 24.85 25.54
N LYS A 241 -6.36 23.89 25.64
CA LYS A 241 -5.10 24.03 26.37
C LYS A 241 -3.96 24.13 25.38
N TYR A 242 -3.02 25.03 25.65
CA TYR A 242 -1.83 25.27 24.85
C TYR A 242 -0.59 25.09 25.72
N PHE A 243 0.43 24.43 25.19
CA PHE A 243 1.62 24.02 25.91
C PHE A 243 2.87 24.54 25.22
N ASP A 244 3.90 24.82 26.01
CA ASP A 244 5.23 25.16 25.49
C ASP A 244 5.98 23.92 24.95
N ASN A 245 7.19 24.12 24.43
CA ASN A 245 8.01 23.03 23.87
C ASN A 245 8.47 21.99 24.89
N ASN A 246 8.38 22.30 26.19
CA ASN A 246 8.73 21.42 27.31
C ASN A 246 7.49 20.70 27.88
N GLY A 247 6.31 20.92 27.29
CA GLY A 247 5.05 20.31 27.73
C GLY A 247 4.37 21.04 28.90
N ASN A 248 4.86 22.21 29.32
CA ASN A 248 4.21 22.98 30.38
C ASN A 248 2.99 23.73 29.84
N LEU A 249 1.91 23.77 30.63
CA LEU A 249 0.72 24.53 30.27
C LEU A 249 1.08 26.03 30.21
N LYS A 250 0.90 26.62 29.03
CA LYS A 250 1.15 28.04 28.77
C LYS A 250 -0.14 28.85 28.83
N ASP A 251 -1.23 28.30 28.30
CA ASP A 251 -2.50 29.03 28.19
C ASP A 251 -3.71 28.09 28.16
N GLU A 252 -4.87 28.60 28.58
CA GLU A 252 -6.17 27.97 28.39
C GLU A 252 -7.23 28.96 27.89
N VAL A 253 -7.88 28.62 26.77
CA VAL A 253 -8.93 29.45 26.15
C VAL A 253 -10.26 28.75 26.26
N ARG A 254 -11.27 29.45 26.81
CA ARG A 254 -12.65 28.98 26.89
C ARG A 254 -13.43 29.46 25.67
N HIS A 255 -13.94 28.49 24.91
CA HIS A 255 -14.86 28.70 23.79
C HIS A 255 -16.28 28.38 24.24
N SER A 256 -17.11 29.42 24.27
CA SER A 256 -18.55 29.33 24.49
C SER A 256 -19.26 28.87 23.23
N PHE A 257 -20.37 28.14 23.37
CA PHE A 257 -21.31 27.98 22.27
C PHE A 257 -22.03 29.32 22.07
N LEU A 258 -21.99 29.87 20.86
CA LEU A 258 -23.01 30.81 20.39
C LEU A 258 -24.16 30.01 19.77
#